data_AF-A0A2H1JIZ8-F1
#
_entry.id   AF-A0A2H1JIZ8-F1
#
_cell.length_a   1.000
_cell.length_b   1.000
_cell.length_c   1.000
_cell.angle_alpha   90.00
_cell.angle_beta   90.00
_cell.angle_gamma   90.00
#
_symmetry.space_group_name_H-M   'P 1'
#
loop_
_entity.id
_entity.type
_entity.pdbx_description
1 polymer ?
#
loop_
_entity_poly.entity_id
_entity_poly.type
_entity_poly.pdbx_seq_one_letter_code
_entity_poly.pdbx_strand_id
1 'polypeptide(L)'
;MESSGTKLDGMSSVNRSKSSRKVYTAKNSARSNFRRHREYFDKHEVYDHDTQHSSEHTIRIGLSSSSVSPMTVAETFAQAAKHGYDGVEIMVTHNAETRDVDLINGLAAETGLEVMSLHAPTLLFLPRVLHKDHWEKLRITANLAKAVGAKTVVLHPPFRWQGEYALGFVEGVRQVSEETGVVLAVENMYPWRAGVREILVYYPDWNPLDEDYDALTFDFSHASTAGMNALETVSEIFDKLRHVHLTDGSGSLKDEHLIPGAGTMPVAETLQYLAKHDWSGDIVVEVNTRFVAKKSTREQMLADSLAFAREHLGLASEASHRNASSHVRTSEVRTNGNAARENPASEIRANDGQPNS
;
A
#
# COMPACT_ATOMS: atom_id res chain seq x y z
N MET A 1 -49.42 40.14 11.49
CA MET A 1 -48.44 41.14 11.01
C MET A 1 -47.09 40.49 11.21
N GLU A 2 -46.64 39.65 10.27
CA GLU A 2 -45.87 40.06 9.07
C GLU A 2 -44.67 40.94 9.45
N SER A 3 -43.45 40.76 8.96
CA SER A 3 -42.77 39.74 8.18
C SER A 3 -41.32 40.25 8.15
N SER A 4 -40.31 39.41 8.30
CA SER A 4 -39.01 39.63 7.66
C SER A 4 -38.16 38.39 7.81
N GLY A 5 -38.43 37.43 6.93
CA GLY A 5 -37.48 36.37 6.64
C GLY A 5 -36.39 36.91 5.72
N THR A 6 -35.15 36.62 6.03
CA THR A 6 -34.02 36.77 5.11
C THR A 6 -33.47 35.38 4.87
N LYS A 7 -34.01 34.73 3.83
CA LYS A 7 -33.40 33.55 3.20
C LYS A 7 -32.14 34.04 2.49
N LEU A 8 -30.98 33.50 2.87
CA LEU A 8 -29.79 33.52 2.03
C LEU A 8 -29.88 32.32 1.09
N ASP A 9 -30.71 32.45 0.05
CA ASP A 9 -30.65 31.61 -1.13
C ASP A 9 -29.44 32.05 -1.95
N GLY A 10 -28.40 31.22 -2.02
CA GLY A 10 -27.17 31.57 -2.74
C GLY A 10 -26.14 30.45 -2.85
N MET A 11 -26.53 29.18 -2.72
CA MET A 11 -25.68 28.06 -3.14
C MET A 11 -25.98 27.74 -4.60
N SER A 12 -25.15 28.35 -5.45
CA SER A 12 -24.90 27.95 -6.83
C SER A 12 -24.83 26.42 -6.92
N SER A 13 -25.92 25.80 -7.36
CA SER A 13 -25.92 24.42 -7.81
C SER A 13 -25.03 24.36 -9.06
N VAL A 14 -23.78 23.95 -8.90
CA VAL A 14 -22.90 23.64 -10.02
C VAL A 14 -23.59 22.54 -10.82
N ASN A 15 -24.17 22.95 -11.93
CA ASN A 15 -24.83 22.10 -12.89
C ASN A 15 -23.75 21.20 -13.51
N ARG A 16 -23.49 20.02 -12.93
CA ARG A 16 -22.61 19.01 -13.53
C ARG A 16 -23.27 18.52 -14.82
N SER A 17 -22.97 19.22 -15.90
CA SER A 17 -23.30 18.86 -17.28
C SER A 17 -22.83 17.43 -17.55
N LYS A 18 -23.76 16.46 -17.54
CA LYS A 18 -23.49 15.11 -18.04
C LYS A 18 -23.23 15.18 -19.56
N SER A 19 -22.05 14.69 -19.94
CA SER A 19 -21.64 14.22 -21.27
C SER A 19 -21.39 15.29 -22.36
N SER A 20 -20.27 15.99 -22.24
CA SER A 20 -19.43 16.21 -23.44
C SER A 20 -18.62 14.94 -23.69
N ARG A 21 -18.63 14.39 -24.91
CA ARG A 21 -17.84 13.21 -25.27
C ARG A 21 -16.37 13.42 -24.84
N LYS A 22 -15.89 12.70 -23.80
CA LYS A 22 -14.51 12.83 -23.29
C LYS A 22 -13.52 12.66 -24.44
N VAL A 23 -12.65 13.65 -24.63
CA VAL A 23 -11.70 13.74 -25.75
C VAL A 23 -10.72 12.57 -25.71
N TYR A 24 -10.26 12.09 -26.87
CA TYR A 24 -9.28 10.99 -26.94
C TYR A 24 -7.83 11.44 -26.73
N THR A 25 -7.56 12.73 -26.98
CA THR A 25 -6.23 13.30 -26.86
C THR A 25 -6.27 14.68 -26.21
N ALA A 26 -5.30 14.96 -25.36
CA ALA A 26 -5.09 16.29 -24.77
C ALA A 26 -3.71 16.84 -25.17
N LYS A 27 -3.50 18.14 -24.96
CA LYS A 27 -2.17 18.75 -25.08
C LYS A 27 -1.33 18.25 -23.92
N ASN A 28 -0.13 17.72 -24.21
CA ASN A 28 0.79 17.29 -23.15
C ASN A 28 1.17 18.50 -22.28
N SER A 29 0.73 18.47 -21.03
CA SER A 29 0.96 19.54 -20.04
C SER A 29 1.83 19.08 -18.87
N ALA A 30 2.18 17.79 -18.78
CA ALA A 30 2.92 17.26 -17.64
C ALA A 30 4.28 17.94 -17.42
N ARG A 31 5.04 18.22 -18.49
CA ARG A 31 6.31 18.97 -18.36
C ARG A 31 6.12 20.39 -17.82
N SER A 32 5.06 21.09 -18.24
CA SER A 32 4.79 22.44 -17.74
C SER A 32 4.25 22.42 -16.31
N ASN A 33 3.40 21.44 -15.97
CA ASN A 33 2.87 21.27 -14.61
C ASN A 33 4.00 20.90 -13.65
N PHE A 34 4.84 19.94 -14.02
CA PHE A 34 6.03 19.56 -13.26
C PHE A 34 6.94 20.75 -12.96
N ARG A 35 7.26 21.58 -13.97
CA ARG A 35 8.05 22.80 -13.77
C ARG A 35 7.37 23.77 -12.82
N ARG A 36 6.05 23.98 -12.98
CA ARG A 36 5.27 24.87 -12.11
C ARG A 36 5.22 24.37 -10.68
N HIS A 37 5.01 23.07 -10.46
CA HIS A 37 4.99 22.47 -9.14
C HIS A 37 6.36 22.62 -8.47
N ARG A 38 7.44 22.30 -9.18
CA ARG A 38 8.78 22.49 -8.63
C ARG A 38 9.08 23.95 -8.30
N GLU A 39 8.75 24.89 -9.20
CA GLU A 39 8.89 26.32 -8.90
C GLU A 39 8.02 26.76 -7.70
N TYR A 40 6.88 26.10 -7.47
CA TYR A 40 6.04 26.33 -6.30
C TYR A 40 6.72 25.82 -5.02
N PHE A 41 7.14 24.56 -4.99
CA PHE A 41 7.82 23.94 -3.84
C PHE A 41 9.20 24.57 -3.53
N ASP A 42 9.94 25.06 -4.55
CA ASP A 42 11.20 25.79 -4.34
C ASP A 42 10.98 27.16 -3.65
N LYS A 43 9.78 27.74 -3.79
CA LYS A 43 9.44 29.09 -3.31
C LYS A 43 8.53 29.12 -2.09
N HIS A 44 7.87 28.01 -1.81
CA HIS A 44 7.01 27.83 -0.66
C HIS A 44 7.62 26.68 0.11
N GLU A 45 8.17 26.96 1.30
CA GLU A 45 8.37 25.89 2.29
C GLU A 45 6.97 25.37 2.60
N VAL A 46 6.57 24.30 1.91
CA VAL A 46 5.20 23.83 2.03
C VAL A 46 5.02 23.15 3.38
N TYR A 47 6.11 22.62 3.97
CA TYR A 47 6.12 22.00 5.30
C TYR A 47 7.42 22.24 6.05
N ASP A 48 7.28 22.35 7.37
CA ASP A 48 8.40 22.45 8.31
C ASP A 48 9.11 21.09 8.38
N HIS A 49 10.21 20.97 7.64
CA HIS A 49 11.02 19.75 7.56
C HIS A 49 11.52 19.27 8.94
N ASP A 50 11.53 20.15 9.94
CA ASP A 50 11.97 19.85 11.30
C ASP A 50 10.83 19.38 12.23
N THR A 51 9.58 19.35 11.74
CA THR A 51 8.43 18.94 12.55
C THR A 51 8.14 17.45 12.42
N GLN A 52 8.20 16.74 13.55
CA GLN A 52 7.70 15.37 13.66
C GLN A 52 6.17 15.37 13.76
N HIS A 53 5.53 14.61 12.88
CA HIS A 53 4.09 14.37 12.90
C HIS A 53 3.83 12.90 13.22
N SER A 54 2.93 12.63 14.16
CA SER A 54 2.51 11.28 14.54
C SER A 54 0.99 11.15 14.40
N SER A 55 0.55 10.03 13.87
CA SER A 55 -0.86 9.63 13.81
C SER A 55 -1.26 8.93 15.12
N GLU A 56 -2.50 9.10 15.58
CA GLU A 56 -3.07 8.30 16.68
C GLU A 56 -3.36 6.88 16.20
N HIS A 57 -3.73 6.74 14.93
CA HIS A 57 -3.86 5.46 14.24
C HIS A 57 -2.52 4.96 13.69
N THR A 58 -2.16 3.71 13.98
CA THR A 58 -0.97 3.09 13.38
C THR A 58 -1.17 2.91 11.88
N ILE A 59 -0.43 3.67 11.08
CA ILE A 59 -0.33 3.49 9.63
C ILE A 59 0.59 2.30 9.37
N ARG A 60 0.07 1.26 8.71
CA ARG A 60 0.84 0.05 8.41
C ARG A 60 1.67 0.24 7.13
N ILE A 61 2.89 -0.30 7.14
CA ILE A 61 3.81 -0.21 6.00
C ILE A 61 4.10 -1.61 5.47
N GLY A 62 3.58 -1.91 4.28
CA GLY A 62 3.74 -3.19 3.60
C GLY A 62 4.77 -3.17 2.47
N LEU A 63 5.14 -4.35 1.98
CA LEU A 63 5.97 -4.56 0.81
C LEU A 63 5.14 -5.18 -0.33
N SER A 64 5.11 -4.54 -1.51
CA SER A 64 4.48 -5.16 -2.68
C SER A 64 5.39 -6.23 -3.29
N SER A 65 4.79 -7.34 -3.71
CA SER A 65 5.46 -8.39 -4.47
C SER A 65 6.05 -7.91 -5.80
N SER A 66 5.53 -6.80 -6.37
CA SER A 66 6.11 -6.19 -7.58
C SER A 66 7.51 -5.61 -7.31
N SER A 67 7.77 -5.13 -6.08
CA SER A 67 9.07 -4.58 -5.65
C SER A 67 10.20 -5.59 -5.65
N VAL A 68 9.89 -6.88 -5.60
CA VAL A 68 10.87 -7.97 -5.59
C VAL A 68 10.88 -8.77 -6.90
N SER A 69 10.04 -8.41 -7.87
CA SER A 69 9.91 -9.12 -9.15
C SER A 69 11.26 -9.35 -9.85
N PRO A 70 11.54 -10.55 -10.41
CA PRO A 70 10.61 -11.68 -10.62
C PRO A 70 10.61 -12.73 -9.48
N MET A 71 10.88 -12.33 -8.23
CA MET A 71 10.87 -13.23 -7.08
C MET A 71 9.48 -13.82 -6.78
N THR A 72 9.45 -14.92 -6.02
CA THR A 72 8.24 -15.67 -5.65
C THR A 72 7.43 -14.99 -4.54
N VAL A 73 6.21 -15.49 -4.27
CA VAL A 73 5.42 -15.04 -3.11
C VAL A 73 6.16 -15.33 -1.81
N ALA A 74 6.78 -16.51 -1.68
CA ALA A 74 7.59 -16.88 -0.53
C ALA A 74 8.78 -15.92 -0.31
N GLU A 75 9.48 -15.54 -1.39
CA GLU A 75 10.56 -14.55 -1.30
C GLU A 75 10.06 -13.16 -0.89
N THR A 76 8.84 -12.77 -1.30
CA THR A 76 8.21 -11.52 -0.87
C THR A 76 8.02 -11.49 0.65
N PHE A 77 7.40 -12.54 1.21
CA PHE A 77 7.24 -12.68 2.67
C PHE A 77 8.59 -12.71 3.40
N ALA A 78 9.58 -13.43 2.87
CA ALA A 78 10.91 -13.50 3.47
C ALA A 78 11.61 -12.13 3.50
N GLN A 79 11.53 -11.35 2.42
CA GLN A 79 12.09 -9.99 2.38
C GLN A 79 11.33 -9.03 3.31
N ALA A 80 10.00 -9.08 3.31
CA ALA A 80 9.19 -8.29 4.22
C ALA A 80 9.54 -8.54 5.69
N ALA A 81 9.64 -9.82 6.08
CA ALA A 81 9.97 -10.22 7.45
C ALA A 81 11.41 -9.81 7.82
N LYS A 82 12.36 -10.02 6.89
CA LYS A 82 13.77 -9.65 7.08
C LYS A 82 13.96 -8.16 7.37
N HIS A 83 13.24 -7.31 6.64
CA HIS A 83 13.35 -5.86 6.76
C HIS A 83 12.42 -5.27 7.84
N GLY A 84 11.46 -6.05 8.33
CA GLY A 84 10.53 -5.65 9.38
C GLY A 84 9.38 -4.79 8.86
N TYR A 85 8.87 -5.10 7.66
CA TYR A 85 7.59 -4.59 7.18
C TYR A 85 6.43 -5.15 8.01
N ASP A 86 5.28 -4.48 8.01
CA ASP A 86 4.11 -4.87 8.79
C ASP A 86 3.25 -5.93 8.06
N GLY A 87 3.44 -6.08 6.74
CA GLY A 87 2.73 -7.03 5.92
C GLY A 87 3.16 -6.99 4.47
N VAL A 88 2.40 -7.65 3.61
CA VAL A 88 2.66 -7.72 2.16
C VAL A 88 1.45 -7.35 1.34
N GLU A 89 1.72 -6.81 0.16
CA GLU A 89 0.76 -6.82 -0.94
C GLU A 89 1.17 -7.87 -1.97
N ILE A 90 0.18 -8.62 -2.47
CA ILE A 90 0.39 -9.64 -3.51
C ILE A 90 -0.24 -9.17 -4.82
N MET A 91 0.61 -8.98 -5.84
CA MET A 91 0.20 -8.73 -7.20
C MET A 91 -0.27 -10.03 -7.83
N VAL A 92 -1.55 -10.10 -8.20
CA VAL A 92 -2.10 -11.29 -8.83
C VAL A 92 -1.61 -11.38 -10.27
N THR A 93 -0.96 -12.48 -10.63
CA THR A 93 -0.36 -12.66 -11.96
C THR A 93 -0.62 -14.06 -12.54
N HIS A 94 0.06 -14.38 -13.66
CA HIS A 94 0.05 -15.73 -14.23
C HIS A 94 0.72 -16.75 -13.30
N ASN A 95 1.63 -16.33 -12.41
CA ASN A 95 2.22 -17.22 -11.41
C ASN A 95 1.10 -17.77 -10.51
N ALA A 96 0.98 -19.10 -10.43
CA ALA A 96 -0.05 -19.78 -9.66
C ALA A 96 0.06 -19.49 -8.15
N GLU A 97 1.28 -19.27 -7.64
CA GLU A 97 1.51 -18.94 -6.23
C GLU A 97 0.75 -17.69 -5.77
N THR A 98 0.60 -16.70 -6.67
CA THR A 98 -0.14 -15.46 -6.37
C THR A 98 -1.64 -15.66 -6.16
N ARG A 99 -2.13 -16.89 -6.35
CA ARG A 99 -3.53 -17.31 -6.25
C ARG A 99 -3.72 -18.57 -5.39
N ASP A 100 -2.64 -19.06 -4.78
CA ASP A 100 -2.66 -20.24 -3.93
C ASP A 100 -2.92 -19.82 -2.48
N VAL A 101 -4.17 -19.95 -2.06
CA VAL A 101 -4.64 -19.53 -0.73
C VAL A 101 -3.91 -20.26 0.39
N ASP A 102 -3.68 -21.57 0.23
CA ASP A 102 -3.07 -22.41 1.27
C ASP A 102 -1.59 -22.04 1.43
N LEU A 103 -0.89 -21.83 0.32
CA LEU A 103 0.48 -21.32 0.34
C LEU A 103 0.56 -19.95 1.01
N ILE A 104 -0.28 -18.98 0.59
CA ILE A 104 -0.25 -17.61 1.12
C ILE A 104 -0.55 -17.61 2.63
N ASN A 105 -1.58 -18.32 3.06
CA ASN A 105 -1.94 -18.42 4.48
C ASN A 105 -0.87 -19.15 5.29
N GLY A 106 -0.22 -20.16 4.73
CA GLY A 106 0.92 -20.84 5.35
C GLY A 106 2.10 -19.89 5.58
N LEU A 107 2.47 -19.10 4.56
CA LEU A 107 3.55 -18.10 4.65
C LEU A 107 3.21 -16.98 5.64
N ALA A 108 1.96 -16.50 5.65
CA ALA A 108 1.48 -15.52 6.63
C ALA A 108 1.61 -16.08 8.06
N ALA A 109 1.19 -17.32 8.29
CA ALA A 109 1.30 -17.98 9.59
C ALA A 109 2.76 -18.21 10.02
N GLU A 110 3.64 -18.60 9.10
CA GLU A 110 5.06 -18.86 9.37
C GLU A 110 5.82 -17.58 9.72
N THR A 111 5.57 -16.50 8.96
CA THR A 111 6.28 -15.22 9.14
C THR A 111 5.65 -14.30 10.17
N GLY A 112 4.36 -14.51 10.49
CA GLY A 112 3.56 -13.60 11.31
C GLY A 112 3.13 -12.32 10.59
N LEU A 113 3.34 -12.22 9.28
CA LEU A 113 2.95 -11.07 8.46
C LEU A 113 1.54 -11.22 7.90
N GLU A 114 0.78 -10.14 7.90
CA GLU A 114 -0.54 -10.10 7.27
C GLU A 114 -0.45 -9.85 5.76
N VAL A 115 -1.42 -10.37 5.01
CA VAL A 115 -1.69 -9.91 3.64
C VAL A 115 -2.55 -8.65 3.75
N MET A 116 -1.96 -7.49 3.43
CA MET A 116 -2.63 -6.19 3.59
C MET A 116 -3.60 -5.92 2.44
N SER A 117 -3.13 -6.18 1.21
CA SER A 117 -3.88 -5.97 -0.03
C SER A 117 -3.54 -7.03 -1.08
N LEU A 118 -4.45 -7.18 -2.04
CA LEU A 118 -4.14 -7.80 -3.33
C LEU A 118 -4.21 -6.76 -4.44
N HIS A 119 -3.31 -6.84 -5.40
CA HIS A 119 -3.39 -6.03 -6.62
C HIS A 119 -4.03 -6.86 -7.73
N ALA A 120 -5.15 -6.37 -8.27
CA ALA A 120 -5.92 -7.10 -9.27
C ALA A 120 -5.17 -7.20 -10.61
N PRO A 121 -5.37 -8.28 -11.39
CA PRO A 121 -4.72 -8.45 -12.69
C PRO A 121 -5.42 -7.62 -13.80
N THR A 122 -5.45 -6.30 -13.62
CA THR A 122 -6.07 -5.32 -14.53
C THR A 122 -5.07 -4.70 -15.52
N LEU A 123 -3.79 -5.09 -15.45
CA LEU A 123 -2.75 -4.66 -16.39
C LEU A 123 -2.98 -5.22 -17.82
N LEU A 124 -2.48 -4.48 -18.82
CA LEU A 124 -2.64 -4.78 -20.25
C LEU A 124 -2.21 -6.20 -20.65
N PHE A 125 -1.23 -6.78 -19.96
CA PHE A 125 -0.67 -8.10 -20.25
C PHE A 125 -1.28 -9.25 -19.43
N LEU A 126 -2.23 -8.94 -18.54
CA LEU A 126 -2.91 -9.92 -17.68
C LEU A 126 -4.42 -10.12 -18.00
N PRO A 127 -4.91 -9.94 -19.25
CA PRO A 127 -6.35 -9.96 -19.51
C PRO A 127 -7.00 -11.32 -19.24
N ARG A 128 -6.24 -12.42 -19.31
CA ARG A 128 -6.73 -13.80 -19.11
C ARG A 128 -6.45 -14.40 -17.73
N VAL A 129 -5.78 -13.68 -16.84
CA VAL A 129 -5.55 -14.15 -15.47
C VAL A 129 -6.89 -14.16 -14.74
N LEU A 130 -7.17 -15.24 -13.99
CA LEU A 130 -8.45 -15.55 -13.33
C LEU A 130 -9.64 -15.79 -14.28
N HIS A 131 -10.03 -14.78 -15.05
CA HIS A 131 -11.22 -14.85 -15.89
C HIS A 131 -11.18 -13.87 -17.06
N LYS A 132 -11.96 -14.15 -18.12
CA LYS A 132 -12.06 -13.30 -19.33
C LYS A 132 -12.98 -12.10 -19.16
N ASP A 133 -14.02 -12.26 -18.33
CA ASP A 133 -14.93 -11.18 -17.94
C ASP A 133 -14.29 -10.39 -16.79
N HIS A 134 -14.28 -9.06 -16.91
CA HIS A 134 -13.57 -8.18 -15.99
C HIS A 134 -14.29 -8.07 -14.64
N TRP A 135 -15.62 -8.10 -14.61
CA TRP A 135 -16.37 -8.06 -13.36
C TRP A 135 -16.21 -9.36 -12.58
N GLU A 136 -16.30 -10.50 -13.26
CA GLU A 136 -16.06 -11.79 -12.63
C GLU A 136 -14.61 -11.92 -12.14
N LYS A 137 -13.64 -11.38 -12.91
CA LYS A 137 -12.24 -11.30 -12.45
C LYS A 137 -12.12 -10.52 -11.13
N LEU A 138 -12.74 -9.35 -11.02
CA LEU A 138 -12.71 -8.55 -9.78
C LEU A 138 -13.40 -9.28 -8.62
N ARG A 139 -14.53 -9.96 -8.85
CA ARG A 139 -15.18 -10.80 -7.84
C ARG A 139 -14.30 -11.94 -7.35
N ILE A 140 -13.61 -12.63 -8.27
CA ILE A 140 -12.67 -13.70 -7.92
C ILE A 140 -11.50 -13.12 -7.11
N THR A 141 -10.93 -11.97 -7.52
CA THR A 141 -9.86 -11.31 -6.77
C THR A 141 -10.31 -10.89 -5.37
N ALA A 142 -11.51 -10.32 -5.21
CA ALA A 142 -12.05 -9.96 -3.90
C ALA A 142 -12.32 -11.17 -3.01
N ASN A 143 -12.81 -12.29 -3.58
CA ASN A 143 -12.96 -13.53 -2.82
C ASN A 143 -11.61 -14.14 -2.44
N LEU A 144 -10.59 -14.05 -3.30
CA LEU A 144 -9.22 -14.42 -2.96
C LEU A 144 -8.68 -13.55 -1.83
N ALA A 145 -8.89 -12.23 -1.87
CA ALA A 145 -8.49 -11.29 -0.82
C ALA A 145 -9.08 -11.69 0.54
N LYS A 146 -10.38 -11.98 0.60
CA LYS A 146 -11.02 -12.50 1.83
C LYS A 146 -10.38 -13.79 2.32
N ALA A 147 -10.12 -14.73 1.41
CA ALA A 147 -9.57 -16.03 1.76
C ALA A 147 -8.17 -15.94 2.37
N VAL A 148 -7.42 -14.89 2.06
CA VAL A 148 -6.09 -14.61 2.62
C VAL A 148 -6.08 -13.50 3.69
N GLY A 149 -7.25 -13.02 4.11
CA GLY A 149 -7.41 -12.00 5.16
C GLY A 149 -7.18 -10.55 4.72
N ALA A 150 -6.95 -10.29 3.43
CA ALA A 150 -6.76 -8.94 2.90
C ALA A 150 -8.09 -8.16 2.86
N LYS A 151 -8.02 -6.89 3.27
CA LYS A 151 -9.19 -5.99 3.34
C LYS A 151 -9.37 -5.14 2.09
N THR A 152 -8.30 -4.96 1.32
CA THR A 152 -8.26 -4.07 0.17
C THR A 152 -7.83 -4.83 -1.08
N VAL A 153 -8.49 -4.54 -2.19
CA VAL A 153 -8.04 -4.91 -3.53
C VAL A 153 -7.76 -3.63 -4.30
N VAL A 154 -6.50 -3.44 -4.71
CA VAL A 154 -6.10 -2.35 -5.58
C VAL A 154 -6.38 -2.74 -7.03
N LEU A 155 -6.91 -1.80 -7.82
CA LEU A 155 -7.26 -2.03 -9.21
C LEU A 155 -7.08 -0.77 -10.06
N HIS A 156 -6.80 -0.99 -11.34
CA HIS A 156 -6.67 0.12 -12.29
C HIS A 156 -8.01 0.41 -12.98
N PRO A 157 -8.25 1.67 -13.38
CA PRO A 157 -9.35 1.99 -14.28
C PRO A 157 -9.22 1.23 -15.62
N PRO A 158 -10.35 0.91 -16.27
CA PRO A 158 -10.36 0.24 -17.56
C PRO A 158 -9.67 1.04 -18.66
N PHE A 159 -9.24 0.33 -19.68
CA PHE A 159 -9.01 0.91 -20.99
C PHE A 159 -10.33 1.22 -21.70
N ARG A 160 -10.35 2.30 -22.47
CA ARG A 160 -11.52 2.79 -23.25
C ARG A 160 -12.16 1.77 -24.18
N TRP A 161 -11.40 0.78 -24.65
CA TRP A 161 -11.89 -0.26 -25.57
C TRP A 161 -12.54 -1.45 -24.85
N GLN A 162 -12.65 -1.44 -23.52
CA GLN A 162 -13.26 -2.52 -22.74
C GLN A 162 -14.80 -2.41 -22.63
N GLY A 163 -15.45 -1.60 -23.48
CA GLY A 163 -16.91 -1.62 -23.70
C GLY A 163 -17.72 -1.32 -22.45
N GLU A 164 -18.70 -2.16 -22.15
CA GLU A 164 -19.61 -2.01 -20.98
C GLU A 164 -18.87 -1.97 -19.64
N TYR A 165 -17.75 -2.72 -19.51
CA TYR A 165 -16.92 -2.66 -18.31
C TYR A 165 -16.39 -1.24 -18.07
N ALA A 166 -15.97 -0.56 -19.13
CA ALA A 166 -15.52 0.81 -19.02
C ALA A 166 -16.67 1.78 -18.69
N LEU A 167 -17.79 1.67 -19.41
CA LEU A 167 -18.94 2.56 -19.23
C LEU A 167 -19.57 2.48 -17.83
N GLY A 168 -19.61 1.28 -17.24
CA GLY A 168 -20.17 1.03 -15.92
C GLY A 168 -19.16 1.03 -14.78
N PHE A 169 -17.91 1.46 -15.00
CA PHE A 169 -16.82 1.15 -14.06
C PHE A 169 -17.04 1.68 -12.65
N VAL A 170 -17.40 2.96 -12.48
CA VAL A 170 -17.60 3.58 -11.16
C VAL A 170 -18.65 2.81 -10.33
N GLU A 171 -19.81 2.57 -10.93
CA GLU A 171 -20.91 1.87 -10.24
C GLU A 171 -20.62 0.39 -10.03
N GLY A 172 -20.00 -0.27 -11.01
CA GLY A 172 -19.67 -1.69 -10.87
C GLY A 172 -18.59 -1.96 -9.83
N VAL A 173 -17.63 -1.04 -9.62
CA VAL A 173 -16.66 -1.14 -8.52
C VAL A 173 -17.37 -1.08 -7.17
N ARG A 174 -18.28 -0.11 -6.99
CA ARG A 174 -19.12 -0.01 -5.78
C ARG A 174 -19.92 -1.28 -5.55
N GLN A 175 -20.61 -1.77 -6.59
CA GLN A 175 -21.40 -2.99 -6.51
C GLN A 175 -20.57 -4.21 -6.11
N VAL A 176 -19.39 -4.42 -6.71
CA VAL A 176 -18.53 -5.56 -6.33
C VAL A 176 -17.99 -5.41 -4.91
N SER A 177 -17.68 -4.19 -4.47
CA SER A 177 -17.22 -3.93 -3.10
C SER A 177 -18.32 -4.27 -2.10
N GLU A 178 -19.57 -3.86 -2.34
CA GLU A 178 -20.74 -4.19 -1.52
C GLU A 178 -21.05 -5.69 -1.52
N GLU A 179 -21.06 -6.32 -2.69
CA GLU A 179 -21.33 -7.76 -2.86
C GLU A 179 -20.32 -8.63 -2.09
N THR A 180 -19.06 -8.21 -2.08
CA THR A 180 -17.97 -9.02 -1.54
C THR A 180 -17.56 -8.65 -0.13
N GLY A 181 -17.84 -7.42 0.32
CA GLY A 181 -17.39 -6.86 1.59
C GLY A 181 -15.91 -6.44 1.62
N VAL A 182 -15.25 -6.39 0.47
CA VAL A 182 -13.83 -6.01 0.32
C VAL A 182 -13.76 -4.60 -0.26
N VAL A 183 -12.85 -3.78 0.26
CA VAL A 183 -12.61 -2.44 -0.27
C VAL A 183 -11.94 -2.55 -1.64
N LEU A 184 -12.57 -2.02 -2.68
CA LEU A 184 -11.95 -1.89 -4.01
C LEU A 184 -11.40 -0.47 -4.17
N ALA A 185 -10.08 -0.33 -4.07
CA ALA A 185 -9.40 0.96 -4.12
C ALA A 185 -8.85 1.23 -5.53
N VAL A 186 -9.47 2.18 -6.24
CA VAL A 186 -9.07 2.50 -7.61
C VAL A 186 -7.81 3.36 -7.60
N GLU A 187 -6.80 2.91 -8.32
CA GLU A 187 -5.50 3.58 -8.41
C GLU A 187 -5.48 4.68 -9.47
N ASN A 188 -4.85 5.82 -9.15
CA ASN A 188 -4.56 6.83 -10.17
C ASN A 188 -3.59 6.26 -11.21
N MET A 189 -3.88 6.53 -12.49
CA MET A 189 -2.99 6.14 -13.59
C MET A 189 -2.35 7.40 -14.19
N TYR A 190 -1.88 7.29 -15.43
CA TYR A 190 -1.30 8.40 -16.17
C TYR A 190 -1.69 8.33 -17.65
N PRO A 191 -1.79 9.47 -18.35
CA PRO A 191 -2.07 9.46 -19.77
C PRO A 191 -0.88 8.89 -20.55
N TRP A 192 -1.16 8.11 -21.59
CA TRP A 192 -0.12 7.66 -22.52
C TRP A 192 0.32 8.82 -23.41
N ARG A 193 1.51 8.76 -24.00
CA ARG A 193 2.04 9.87 -24.80
C ARG A 193 2.54 9.43 -26.16
N ALA A 194 2.18 10.23 -27.17
CA ALA A 194 2.71 10.15 -28.52
C ALA A 194 3.20 11.54 -28.94
N GLY A 195 4.48 11.83 -28.70
CA GLY A 195 5.07 13.15 -28.95
C GLY A 195 4.48 14.24 -28.05
N VAL A 196 3.89 15.27 -28.66
CA VAL A 196 3.31 16.44 -27.95
C VAL A 196 1.86 16.22 -27.49
N ARG A 197 1.28 15.05 -27.79
CA ARG A 197 -0.09 14.71 -27.41
C ARG A 197 -0.11 13.64 -26.32
N GLU A 198 -1.04 13.83 -25.41
CA GLU A 198 -1.48 12.80 -24.48
C GLU A 198 -2.59 12.00 -25.15
N ILE A 199 -2.56 10.68 -24.99
CA ILE A 199 -3.57 9.73 -25.39
C ILE A 199 -4.25 9.29 -24.10
N LEU A 200 -5.51 9.68 -23.94
CA LEU A 200 -6.32 9.30 -22.80
C LEU A 200 -6.81 7.88 -23.09
N VAL A 201 -6.10 6.87 -22.59
CA VAL A 201 -6.42 5.46 -22.85
C VAL A 201 -7.35 4.86 -21.80
N TYR A 202 -7.40 5.46 -20.61
CA TYR A 202 -8.23 5.03 -19.51
C TYR A 202 -9.64 5.63 -19.61
N TYR A 203 -10.61 4.90 -19.06
CA TYR A 203 -11.99 5.32 -18.91
C TYR A 203 -12.53 4.76 -17.59
N PRO A 204 -13.31 5.53 -16.82
CA PRO A 204 -13.81 6.87 -17.10
C PRO A 204 -12.70 7.95 -17.13
N ASP A 205 -11.67 7.83 -16.29
CA ASP A 205 -10.44 8.64 -16.38
C ASP A 205 -9.23 7.94 -15.75
N TRP A 206 -8.03 8.47 -15.97
CA TRP A 206 -6.82 8.11 -15.23
C TRP A 206 -6.66 8.94 -13.95
N ASN A 207 -7.24 10.15 -13.93
CA ASN A 207 -7.14 11.10 -12.84
C ASN A 207 -8.16 10.75 -11.74
N PRO A 208 -7.73 10.58 -10.48
CA PRO A 208 -8.62 10.18 -9.38
C PRO A 208 -9.63 11.26 -9.00
N LEU A 209 -9.40 12.53 -9.37
CA LEU A 209 -10.25 13.67 -8.99
C LEU A 209 -11.53 13.79 -9.83
N ASP A 210 -11.57 13.16 -11.00
CA ASP A 210 -12.64 13.38 -11.98
C ASP A 210 -13.88 12.52 -11.73
N GLU A 211 -13.80 11.52 -10.85
CA GLU A 211 -14.79 10.46 -10.72
C GLU A 211 -15.14 10.15 -9.26
N ASP A 212 -16.37 9.67 -9.04
CA ASP A 212 -16.92 9.47 -7.70
C ASP A 212 -16.73 8.02 -7.18
N TYR A 213 -15.47 7.65 -6.97
CA TYR A 213 -15.11 6.37 -6.32
C TYR A 213 -15.26 6.45 -4.80
N ASP A 214 -15.54 5.32 -4.16
CA ASP A 214 -15.70 5.23 -2.69
C ASP A 214 -14.36 5.00 -1.97
N ALA A 215 -13.40 4.40 -2.66
CA ALA A 215 -12.05 4.13 -2.16
C ALA A 215 -11.01 4.32 -3.26
N LEU A 216 -9.88 4.93 -2.91
CA LEU A 216 -8.80 5.28 -3.82
C LEU A 216 -7.44 4.77 -3.33
N THR A 217 -6.60 4.38 -4.28
CA THR A 217 -5.16 4.18 -4.11
C THR A 217 -4.42 5.33 -4.76
N PHE A 218 -3.42 5.89 -4.07
CA PHE A 218 -2.53 6.90 -4.65
C PHE A 218 -1.12 6.35 -4.88
N ASP A 219 -0.66 6.34 -6.13
CA ASP A 219 0.70 6.00 -6.55
C ASP A 219 1.47 7.24 -7.00
N PHE A 220 2.66 7.43 -6.40
CA PHE A 220 3.52 8.58 -6.65
C PHE A 220 4.22 8.56 -8.01
N SER A 221 4.56 7.40 -8.56
CA SER A 221 5.22 7.29 -9.86
C SER A 221 4.25 7.58 -11.00
N HIS A 222 3.01 7.10 -10.88
CA HIS A 222 1.90 7.45 -11.76
C HIS A 222 1.62 8.96 -11.69
N ALA A 223 1.54 9.53 -10.48
CA ALA A 223 1.34 10.97 -10.30
C ALA A 223 2.48 11.80 -10.90
N SER A 224 3.73 11.37 -10.72
CA SER A 224 4.92 11.99 -11.33
C SER A 224 4.83 11.96 -12.85
N THR A 225 4.50 10.80 -13.42
CA THR A 225 4.33 10.61 -14.85
C THR A 225 3.18 11.47 -15.38
N ALA A 226 2.10 11.63 -14.64
CA ALA A 226 0.98 12.49 -15.00
C ALA A 226 1.27 13.99 -14.83
N GLY A 227 2.31 14.36 -14.09
CA GLY A 227 2.61 15.75 -13.75
C GLY A 227 1.62 16.34 -12.74
N MET A 228 1.10 15.51 -11.84
CA MET A 228 0.21 15.90 -10.74
C MET A 228 1.01 16.49 -9.57
N ASN A 229 0.36 17.29 -8.74
CA ASN A 229 0.88 17.64 -7.42
C ASN A 229 0.36 16.60 -6.43
N ALA A 230 1.26 15.74 -5.90
CA ALA A 230 0.84 14.62 -5.08
C ALA A 230 0.12 15.06 -3.81
N LEU A 231 0.69 16.02 -3.09
CA LEU A 231 0.10 16.48 -1.83
C LEU A 231 -1.26 17.16 -2.03
N GLU A 232 -1.39 18.05 -3.02
CA GLU A 232 -2.69 18.69 -3.30
C GLU A 232 -3.74 17.64 -3.65
N THR A 233 -3.37 16.68 -4.52
CA THR A 233 -4.27 15.59 -4.91
C THR A 233 -4.67 14.75 -3.70
N VAL A 234 -3.71 14.32 -2.88
CA VAL A 234 -3.94 13.53 -1.66
C VAL A 234 -4.83 14.27 -0.67
N SER A 235 -4.63 15.58 -0.52
CA SER A 235 -5.46 16.43 0.33
C SER A 235 -6.91 16.48 -0.17
N GLU A 236 -7.12 16.56 -1.48
CA GLU A 236 -8.46 16.56 -2.09
C GLU A 236 -9.19 15.21 -1.97
N ILE A 237 -8.46 14.09 -2.06
CA ILE A 237 -9.05 12.74 -1.99
C ILE A 237 -9.00 12.12 -0.59
N PHE A 238 -8.56 12.86 0.43
CA PHE A 238 -8.20 12.34 1.75
C PHE A 238 -9.27 11.41 2.35
N ASP A 239 -10.54 11.83 2.33
CA ASP A 239 -11.67 11.08 2.91
C ASP A 239 -11.90 9.72 2.21
N LYS A 240 -11.46 9.60 0.96
CA LYS A 240 -11.60 8.41 0.10
C LYS A 240 -10.29 7.63 -0.01
N LEU A 241 -9.16 8.18 0.44
CA LEU A 241 -7.87 7.53 0.38
C LEU A 241 -7.84 6.35 1.35
N ARG A 242 -7.52 5.16 0.84
CA ARG A 242 -7.41 3.91 1.63
C ARG A 242 -6.05 3.26 1.53
N HIS A 243 -5.34 3.52 0.43
CA HIS A 243 -4.10 2.86 0.12
C HIS A 243 -3.13 3.82 -0.58
N VAL A 244 -1.84 3.66 -0.35
CA VAL A 244 -0.79 4.46 -1.01
C VAL A 244 0.30 3.51 -1.49
N HIS A 245 0.63 3.57 -2.78
CA HIS A 245 1.84 2.95 -3.29
C HIS A 245 3.00 3.93 -3.15
N LEU A 246 3.91 3.60 -2.24
CA LEU A 246 5.06 4.41 -1.90
C LEU A 246 6.19 4.19 -2.90
N THR A 247 6.33 5.17 -3.77
CA THR A 247 7.33 5.25 -4.83
C THR A 247 7.75 6.70 -5.01
N ASP A 248 8.59 6.97 -6.00
CA ASP A 248 8.88 8.32 -6.47
C ASP A 248 9.04 8.33 -8.00
N GLY A 249 9.14 9.53 -8.56
CA GLY A 249 9.41 9.72 -9.98
C GLY A 249 10.12 11.04 -10.25
N SER A 250 10.92 11.05 -11.32
CA SER A 250 11.71 12.22 -11.72
C SER A 250 10.93 13.22 -12.61
N GLY A 251 9.63 13.00 -12.81
CA GLY A 251 8.82 13.71 -13.82
C GLY A 251 9.12 13.26 -15.26
N SER A 252 9.69 12.07 -15.42
CA SER A 252 9.96 11.47 -16.73
C SER A 252 8.66 11.05 -17.44
N LEU A 253 8.76 10.64 -18.70
CA LEU A 253 7.62 10.06 -19.43
C LEU A 253 7.39 8.58 -19.11
N LYS A 254 8.32 7.98 -18.38
CA LYS A 254 8.27 6.58 -17.98
C LYS A 254 7.78 6.52 -16.55
N ASP A 255 7.05 5.47 -16.30
CA ASP A 255 6.70 5.01 -14.98
C ASP A 255 7.94 4.33 -14.36
N GLU A 256 8.59 5.04 -13.44
CA GLU A 256 9.96 4.69 -12.98
C GLU A 256 9.96 3.85 -11.72
N HIS A 257 9.00 4.08 -10.83
CA HIS A 257 8.90 3.52 -9.48
C HIS A 257 10.23 3.61 -8.72
N LEU A 258 10.79 4.83 -8.63
CA LEU A 258 12.01 5.08 -7.88
C LEU A 258 11.78 4.86 -6.38
N ILE A 259 12.85 4.65 -5.61
CA ILE A 259 12.75 4.67 -4.13
C ILE A 259 12.29 6.06 -3.67
N PRO A 260 11.48 6.16 -2.60
CA PRO A 260 11.01 7.43 -2.08
C PRO A 260 12.18 8.35 -1.73
N GLY A 261 12.13 9.61 -2.19
CA GLY A 261 13.19 10.61 -1.99
C GLY A 261 14.27 10.63 -3.08
N ALA A 262 14.28 9.68 -4.03
CA ALA A 262 15.19 9.69 -5.17
C ALA A 262 14.66 10.47 -6.38
N GLY A 263 13.37 10.81 -6.38
CA GLY A 263 12.73 11.58 -7.44
C GLY A 263 12.54 13.04 -7.04
N THR A 264 11.38 13.57 -7.37
CA THR A 264 11.06 15.00 -7.23
C THR A 264 9.62 15.22 -6.78
N MET A 265 8.90 14.15 -6.45
CA MET A 265 7.58 14.25 -5.86
C MET A 265 7.70 14.68 -4.40
N PRO A 266 6.71 15.42 -3.85
CA PRO A 266 6.69 15.79 -2.44
C PRO A 266 6.27 14.59 -1.57
N VAL A 267 7.04 13.50 -1.60
CA VAL A 267 6.70 12.23 -0.95
C VAL A 267 6.75 12.39 0.57
N ALA A 268 7.84 12.96 1.09
CA ALA A 268 8.03 13.20 2.52
C ALA A 268 6.89 14.06 3.11
N GLU A 269 6.60 15.16 2.44
CA GLU A 269 5.56 16.12 2.81
C GLU A 269 4.17 15.48 2.79
N THR A 270 3.91 14.63 1.80
CA THR A 270 2.64 13.91 1.72
C THR A 270 2.50 12.89 2.86
N LEU A 271 3.56 12.14 3.21
CA LEU A 271 3.53 11.23 4.36
C LEU A 271 3.32 11.96 5.68
N GLN A 272 4.02 13.08 5.88
CA GLN A 272 3.86 13.95 7.04
C GLN A 272 2.45 14.51 7.14
N TYR A 273 1.84 14.90 6.01
CA TYR A 273 0.44 15.31 5.94
C TYR A 273 -0.50 14.19 6.39
N LEU A 274 -0.33 12.97 5.88
CA LEU A 274 -1.14 11.82 6.29
C LEU A 274 -1.04 11.55 7.79
N ALA A 275 0.17 11.59 8.35
CA ALA A 275 0.40 11.40 9.79
C ALA A 275 -0.23 12.52 10.63
N LYS A 276 -0.05 13.78 10.21
CA LYS A 276 -0.59 14.97 10.90
C LYS A 276 -2.12 14.97 10.96
N HIS A 277 -2.77 14.44 9.92
CA HIS A 277 -4.21 14.41 9.78
C HIS A 277 -4.84 13.07 10.24
N ASP A 278 -4.08 12.25 10.99
CA ASP A 278 -4.54 10.99 11.60
C ASP A 278 -5.16 10.01 10.57
N TRP A 279 -4.54 9.93 9.40
CA TRP A 279 -4.99 9.02 8.36
C TRP A 279 -4.76 7.56 8.77
N SER A 280 -5.75 6.69 8.52
CA SER A 280 -5.76 5.32 9.03
C SER A 280 -5.81 4.24 7.92
N GLY A 281 -4.95 4.35 6.91
CA GLY A 281 -4.87 3.38 5.82
C GLY A 281 -3.53 2.65 5.74
N ASP A 282 -3.26 2.06 4.58
CA ASP A 282 -2.06 1.25 4.33
C ASP A 282 -1.13 1.94 3.33
N ILE A 283 0.16 1.97 3.64
CA ILE A 283 1.22 2.37 2.72
C ILE A 283 1.97 1.13 2.28
N VAL A 284 2.12 0.92 0.98
CA VAL A 284 2.82 -0.25 0.43
C VAL A 284 3.98 0.21 -0.45
N VAL A 285 5.19 -0.25 -0.16
CA VAL A 285 6.38 0.04 -0.97
C VAL A 285 6.30 -0.71 -2.29
N GLU A 286 6.25 0.04 -3.40
CA GLU A 286 6.12 -0.47 -4.77
C GLU A 286 7.29 -0.05 -5.70
N VAL A 287 8.54 -0.25 -5.28
CA VAL A 287 9.72 0.27 -5.97
C VAL A 287 10.28 -0.69 -7.03
N ASN A 288 10.71 -0.20 -8.18
CA ASN A 288 11.24 -1.03 -9.25
C ASN A 288 12.69 -1.46 -9.00
N THR A 289 12.87 -2.73 -8.63
CA THR A 289 14.20 -3.32 -8.42
C THR A 289 14.62 -4.32 -9.51
N ARG A 290 13.81 -4.46 -10.56
CA ARG A 290 13.92 -5.55 -11.55
C ARG A 290 15.29 -5.65 -12.23
N PHE A 291 15.92 -4.50 -12.47
CA PHE A 291 17.22 -4.41 -13.15
C PHE A 291 18.41 -4.20 -12.21
N VAL A 292 18.18 -4.29 -10.90
CA VAL A 292 19.24 -4.17 -9.89
C VAL A 292 20.02 -5.49 -9.86
N ALA A 293 21.26 -5.46 -10.33
CA ALA A 293 22.10 -6.65 -10.48
C ALA A 293 22.59 -7.23 -9.15
N LYS A 294 22.92 -6.37 -8.18
CA LYS A 294 23.44 -6.80 -6.88
C LYS A 294 22.30 -7.00 -5.90
N LYS A 295 22.19 -8.22 -5.35
CA LYS A 295 21.21 -8.55 -4.31
C LYS A 295 21.28 -7.58 -3.11
N SER A 296 22.48 -7.25 -2.63
CA SER A 296 22.65 -6.31 -1.52
C SER A 296 22.11 -4.92 -1.82
N THR A 297 22.24 -4.43 -3.06
CA THR A 297 21.68 -3.15 -3.48
C THR A 297 20.16 -3.18 -3.47
N ARG A 298 19.55 -4.28 -3.94
CA ARG A 298 18.09 -4.46 -3.86
C ARG A 298 17.61 -4.46 -2.41
N GLU A 299 18.25 -5.24 -1.55
CA GLU A 299 17.90 -5.29 -0.13
C GLU A 299 18.05 -3.93 0.55
N GLN A 300 19.07 -3.15 0.18
CA GLN A 300 19.24 -1.79 0.67
C GLN A 300 18.10 -0.88 0.21
N MET A 301 17.69 -0.95 -1.05
CA MET A 301 16.56 -0.15 -1.56
C MET A 301 15.26 -0.43 -0.81
N LEU A 302 14.99 -1.70 -0.46
CA LEU A 302 13.82 -2.08 0.34
C LEU A 302 13.94 -1.58 1.78
N ALA A 303 15.12 -1.68 2.39
CA ALA A 303 15.35 -1.14 3.74
C ALA A 303 15.19 0.38 3.79
N ASP A 304 15.79 1.09 2.83
CA ASP A 304 15.77 2.56 2.75
C ASP A 304 14.35 3.08 2.52
N SER A 305 13.56 2.40 1.68
CA SER A 305 12.15 2.77 1.43
C SER A 305 11.30 2.67 2.70
N LEU A 306 11.48 1.59 3.48
CA LEU A 306 10.79 1.42 4.77
C LEU A 306 11.27 2.45 5.81
N ALA A 307 12.58 2.73 5.86
CA ALA A 307 13.15 3.73 6.76
C ALA A 307 12.60 5.13 6.46
N PHE A 308 12.57 5.52 5.18
CA PHE A 308 11.98 6.78 4.72
C PHE A 308 10.52 6.89 5.15
N ALA A 309 9.71 5.84 4.91
CA ALA A 309 8.31 5.82 5.31
C ALA A 309 8.15 6.05 6.81
N ARG A 310 8.89 5.30 7.64
CA ARG A 310 8.81 5.40 9.10
C ARG A 310 9.28 6.75 9.63
N GLU A 311 10.32 7.32 9.03
CA GLU A 311 10.82 8.65 9.38
C GLU A 311 9.75 9.72 9.16
N HIS A 312 9.20 9.80 7.95
CA HIS A 312 8.25 10.85 7.58
C HIS A 312 6.83 10.64 8.12
N LEU A 313 6.51 9.44 8.63
CA LEU A 313 5.29 9.17 9.40
C LEU A 313 5.46 9.35 10.92
N GLY A 314 6.66 9.70 11.40
CA GLY A 314 6.95 9.83 12.82
C GLY A 314 6.99 8.50 13.60
N LEU A 315 7.12 7.37 12.91
CA LEU A 315 7.14 6.01 13.49
C LEU A 315 8.54 5.52 13.89
N ALA A 316 9.59 6.32 13.65
CA ALA A 316 10.98 5.96 13.94
C ALA A 316 11.27 5.71 15.44
N SER A 317 10.49 6.30 16.35
CA SER A 317 10.66 6.11 17.79
C SER A 317 10.14 4.75 18.30
N GLU A 318 9.16 4.14 17.63
CA GLU A 318 8.55 2.88 18.09
C GLU A 318 9.45 1.65 17.89
N ALA A 319 10.26 1.63 16.83
CA ALA A 319 11.19 0.51 16.54
C ALA A 319 12.22 0.32 17.67
N SER A 320 12.63 1.41 18.31
CA SER A 320 13.52 1.45 19.47
C SER A 320 12.90 0.79 20.70
N HIS A 321 11.59 0.97 20.92
CA HIS A 321 10.88 0.45 22.09
C HIS A 321 10.49 -1.03 21.97
N ARG A 322 10.17 -1.53 20.76
CA ARG A 322 9.88 -2.96 20.54
C ARG A 322 11.13 -3.83 20.77
N ASN A 323 12.31 -3.35 20.36
CA ASN A 323 13.59 -4.02 20.60
C ASN A 323 14.03 -4.02 22.08
N ALA A 324 13.70 -2.98 22.85
CA ALA A 324 13.95 -2.96 24.29
C ALA A 324 13.02 -3.93 25.05
N SER A 325 11.76 -4.04 24.63
CA SER A 325 10.75 -4.87 25.29
C SER A 325 10.97 -6.38 25.07
N SER A 326 11.57 -6.77 23.95
CA SER A 326 11.96 -8.18 23.67
C SER A 326 13.19 -8.62 24.47
N HIS A 327 14.09 -7.68 24.84
CA HIS A 327 15.24 -7.95 25.70
C HIS A 327 14.89 -8.10 27.18
N VAL A 328 13.85 -7.42 27.68
CA VAL A 328 13.45 -7.53 29.10
C VAL A 328 12.75 -8.86 29.40
N ARG A 329 11.99 -9.42 28.46
CA ARG A 329 11.28 -10.71 28.66
C ARG A 329 12.19 -11.94 28.70
N THR A 330 13.42 -11.85 28.19
CA THR A 330 14.36 -12.99 28.16
C THR A 330 15.26 -13.08 29.40
N SER A 331 15.34 -12.03 30.23
CA SER A 331 16.15 -12.03 31.45
C SER A 331 15.44 -12.54 32.72
N GLU A 332 14.10 -12.56 32.77
CA GLU A 332 13.37 -12.95 33.99
C GLU A 332 13.09 -14.46 34.14
N VAL A 333 13.35 -15.29 33.12
CA VAL A 333 13.02 -16.73 33.16
C VAL A 333 14.21 -17.62 33.56
N ARG A 334 15.41 -17.07 33.77
CA ARG A 334 16.63 -17.85 34.09
C ARG A 334 17.16 -17.66 35.52
N THR A 335 16.31 -17.68 36.54
CA THR A 335 16.76 -17.96 37.92
C THR A 335 15.67 -18.64 38.75
N ASN A 336 15.41 -19.93 38.50
CA ASN A 336 15.08 -20.88 39.58
C ASN A 336 14.88 -22.29 39.03
N GLY A 337 15.72 -23.22 39.50
CA GLY A 337 15.43 -24.65 39.42
C GLY A 337 16.54 -25.48 38.80
N ASN A 338 17.58 -25.81 39.58
CA ASN A 338 18.07 -27.19 39.64
C ASN A 338 19.09 -27.40 40.76
N ALA A 339 18.69 -28.13 41.81
CA ALA A 339 19.59 -28.92 42.64
C ALA A 339 18.80 -29.99 43.40
N ALA A 340 18.51 -31.12 42.75
CA ALA A 340 18.36 -32.42 43.40
C ALA A 340 18.26 -33.53 42.36
N ARG A 341 19.31 -34.37 42.25
CA ARG A 341 19.24 -35.84 42.11
C ARG A 341 20.58 -36.44 41.67
N GLU A 342 21.19 -37.21 42.57
CA GLU A 342 21.97 -38.45 42.37
C GLU A 342 21.81 -39.23 43.71
N ASN A 343 21.72 -40.56 43.86
CA ASN A 343 21.85 -41.75 43.01
C ASN A 343 21.19 -42.96 43.75
N PRO A 344 20.90 -44.11 43.11
CA PRO A 344 20.29 -45.29 43.75
C PRO A 344 21.23 -46.49 44.00
N ALA A 345 20.73 -47.46 44.79
CA ALA A 345 21.24 -48.83 45.08
C ALA A 345 22.47 -48.92 46.01
N SER A 346 22.65 -49.86 46.93
CA SER A 346 21.96 -51.09 47.40
C SER A 346 22.72 -51.57 48.65
N GLU A 347 22.06 -52.11 49.69
CA GLU A 347 22.59 -53.24 50.48
C GLU A 347 21.59 -53.74 51.55
N ILE A 348 21.47 -55.07 51.64
CA ILE A 348 20.65 -55.83 52.58
C ILE A 348 21.58 -56.46 53.64
N ARG A 349 21.25 -56.20 54.91
CA ARG A 349 21.51 -56.96 56.15
C ARG A 349 22.95 -57.36 56.51
N ALA A 350 23.40 -56.86 57.66
CA ALA A 350 24.04 -57.67 58.69
C ALA A 350 23.54 -57.25 60.08
N ASN A 351 23.48 -58.26 60.93
CA ASN A 351 22.83 -58.38 62.22
C ASN A 351 23.84 -58.01 63.31
N ASP A 352 23.48 -57.15 64.27
CA ASP A 352 24.21 -57.07 65.54
C ASP A 352 23.19 -56.87 66.66
N GLY A 353 23.12 -57.89 67.51
CA GLY A 353 22.29 -57.90 68.70
C GLY A 353 22.94 -57.13 69.83
N GLN A 354 22.11 -56.65 70.75
CA GLN A 354 22.44 -56.63 72.17
C GLN A 354 21.15 -56.81 73.01
N PRO A 355 21.29 -57.40 74.21
CA PRO A 355 20.17 -57.97 74.96
C PRO A 355 19.62 -56.98 76.00
N ASN A 356 18.38 -57.19 76.45
CA ASN A 356 18.06 -57.35 77.87
C ASN A 356 16.55 -57.54 78.11
N SER A 357 16.27 -58.46 79.05
CA SER A 357 15.02 -58.77 79.77
C SER A 357 13.84 -59.35 79.01
#